data_AF-X1GMK1-F1
#
_entry.id   AF-X1GMK1-F1
#
_cell.length_a   1.000
_cell.length_b   1.000
_cell.length_c   1.000
_cell.angle_alpha   90.00
_cell.angle_beta   90.00
_cell.angle_gamma   90.00
#
_symmetry.space_group_name_H-M   'P 1'
#
loop_
_entity.id
_entity.type
_entity.pdbx_description
1 polymer ?
#
loop_
_entity_poly.entity_id
_entity_poly.type
_entity_poly.pdbx_seq_one_letter_code
_entity_poly.pdbx_strand_id
1 'polypeptide(L)' 'PVIDDGTVYISSFDNKVYALDAITGKKKWETAETEGAIASTPLVYNNTVYFG' A
#
# COMPACT_ATOMS: atom_id res chain seq x y z
N PRO A 1 -0.77 0.40 7.93
CA PRO A 1 -0.82 -0.73 6.97
C PRO A 1 -2.20 -1.41 7.06
N VAL A 2 -2.62 -2.07 5.99
CA VAL A 2 -3.88 -2.85 5.93
C VAL A 2 -3.64 -4.16 5.20
N ILE A 3 -4.35 -5.22 5.58
CA ILE A 3 -4.25 -6.55 4.95
C ILE A 3 -5.61 -6.88 4.36
N ASP A 4 -5.63 -7.26 3.08
CA ASP A 4 -6.81 -7.78 2.40
C ASP A 4 -6.39 -8.82 1.36
N ASP A 5 -7.16 -9.89 1.23
CA ASP A 5 -6.93 -11.01 0.28
C ASP A 5 -5.45 -11.44 0.15
N GLY A 6 -4.81 -11.75 1.28
CA GLY A 6 -3.40 -12.19 1.31
C GLY A 6 -2.38 -11.14 0.86
N THR A 7 -2.76 -9.87 0.79
CA THR A 7 -1.89 -8.75 0.39
C THR A 7 -1.80 -7.73 1.51
N VAL A 8 -0.58 -7.30 1.85
CA VAL A 8 -0.32 -6.21 2.80
C VAL A 8 -0.10 -4.93 2.00
N TYR A 9 -0.84 -3.88 2.34
CA TYR A 9 -0.70 -2.55 1.76
C TYR A 9 -0.07 -1.59 2.78
N ILE A 10 0.98 -0.89 2.35
CA ILE A 10 1.83 -0.06 3.21
C ILE A 10 2.04 1.31 2.56
N SER A 11 1.61 2.38 3.23
CA SER A 11 2.05 3.74 2.94
C SER A 11 3.44 3.96 3.50
N SER A 12 4.30 4.63 2.73
CA SER A 12 5.68 4.90 3.12
C SER A 12 6.01 6.39 2.98
N PHE A 13 6.95 6.84 3.81
CA PHE A 13 7.46 8.22 3.79
C PHE A 13 8.36 8.50 2.57
N ASP A 14 8.58 7.52 1.70
CA ASP A 14 9.25 7.67 0.40
C ASP A 14 8.28 8.05 -0.73
N ASN A 15 7.11 8.59 -0.36
CA ASN A 15 6.06 9.06 -1.27
C ASN A 15 5.38 7.96 -2.10
N LYS A 16 5.40 6.70 -1.64
CA LYS A 16 4.75 5.57 -2.34
C LYS A 16 3.87 4.71 -1.43
N VAL A 17 2.95 3.98 -2.06
CA VAL A 17 2.25 2.84 -1.46
C VAL A 17 2.73 1.54 -2.09
N TYR A 18 2.98 0.55 -1.25
CA TYR A 18 3.44 -0.78 -1.63
C TYR A 18 2.36 -1.82 -1.37
N ALA A 19 2.22 -2.78 -2.29
CA ALA A 19 1.49 -4.02 -2.06
C ALA A 19 2.45 -5.20 -2.02
N LEU A 20 2.44 -5.92 -0.91
CA LEU A 20 3.31 -7.07 -0.65
C LEU A 20 2.46 -8.32 -0.47
N ASP A 21 2.96 -9.46 -0.90
CA ASP A 21 2.41 -10.75 -0.53
C ASP A 21 2.53 -10.93 1.00
N ALA A 22 1.42 -11.28 1.67
CA ALA A 22 1.36 -11.30 3.14
C ALA A 22 2.18 -12.41 3.79
N ILE A 23 2.51 -13.47 3.03
CA ILE A 23 3.26 -14.62 3.54
C ILE A 23 4.76 -14.45 3.29
N THR A 24 5.11 -14.04 2.07
CA THR A 24 6.50 -14.00 1.60
C THR A 24 7.13 -12.62 1.70
N GLY A 25 6.32 -11.56 1.88
CA GLY A 25 6.77 -10.17 1.85
C GLY A 25 7.22 -9.68 0.48
N LYS A 26 7.07 -10.50 -0.57
CA LYS A 26 7.48 -10.12 -1.93
C LYS A 26 6.59 -9.00 -2.46
N LYS A 27 7.21 -7.99 -3.07
CA LYS A 27 6.50 -6.88 -3.71
C LYS A 27 5.68 -7.39 -4.90
N LYS A 28 4.37 -7.15 -4.85
CA LYS A 28 3.41 -7.40 -5.94
C LYS A 28 3.34 -6.17 -6.86
N TRP A 29 3.21 -4.97 -6.29
CA TRP A 29 3.26 -3.70 -7.01
C TRP A 29 3.61 -2.53 -6.08
N GLU A 30 3.91 -1.37 -6.66
CA GLU A 30 4.01 -0.07 -5.98
C GLU A 30 3.35 1.01 -6.83
N THR A 31 2.92 2.11 -6.20
CA THR A 31 2.40 3.28 -6.92
C THR A 31 3.52 4.05 -7.60
N ALA A 32 3.14 4.95 -8.52
CA ALA A 32 4.01 6.06 -8.87
C ALA A 32 4.35 6.89 -7.62
N GLU A 33 5.45 7.62 -7.71
CA GLU A 33 5.83 8.58 -6.67
C GLU A 33 4.79 9.71 -6.59
N THR A 34 4.39 10.04 -5.37
CA THR A 34 3.50 11.17 -5.08
C THR A 34 4.31 12.41 -4.74
N GLU A 35 3.67 13.59 -4.74
CA GLU A 35 4.37 14.85 -4.46
C GLU A 35 4.76 15.03 -2.98
N GLY A 36 4.32 14.14 -2.09
CA GLY A 36 4.60 14.23 -0.67
C GLY A 36 4.43 12.92 0.08
N ALA A 37 4.86 12.92 1.34
CA ALA A 37 4.87 11.72 2.16
C ALA A 37 3.43 11.27 2.48
N ILE A 38 3.19 9.96 2.39
CA ILE A 38 1.88 9.37 2.67
C ILE A 38 1.91 8.86 4.11
N ALA A 39 1.32 9.65 5.01
CA ALA A 39 1.27 9.32 6.45
C ALA A 39 -0.02 8.58 6.85
N SER A 40 -1.03 8.54 5.97
CA SER A 40 -2.29 7.86 6.26
C SER A 40 -2.17 6.34 6.22
N THR A 41 -3.09 5.67 6.92
CA THR A 41 -3.29 4.23 6.74
C THR A 41 -4.14 4.00 5.49
N PRO A 42 -3.72 3.14 4.55
CA PRO A 42 -4.52 2.86 3.36
C PRO A 42 -5.88 2.23 3.72
N LEU A 43 -6.89 2.55 2.93
CA LEU A 43 -8.22 1.92 2.97
C LEU A 43 -8.35 0.98 1.77
N VAL A 44 -8.76 -0.26 2.01
CA VAL A 44 -9.19 -1.17 0.94
C VAL A 44 -10.70 -1.22 0.91
N TYR A 45 -11.28 -0.94 -0.25
CA TYR A 45 -12.72 -1.05 -0.49
C TYR A 45 -12.97 -1.54 -1.92
N ASN A 46 -13.75 -2.61 -2.07
CA ASN A 46 -14.06 -3.23 -3.36
C ASN A 46 -12.83 -3.40 -4.26
N ASN A 47 -11.78 -4.04 -3.72
CA ASN A 47 -10.54 -4.34 -4.44
C ASN A 47 -9.75 -3.09 -4.90
N THR A 48 -10.06 -1.91 -4.36
CA THR A 48 -9.40 -0.63 -4.62
C THR A 48 -8.72 -0.13 -3.36
N VAL A 49 -7.49 0.40 -3.50
CA VAL A 49 -6.71 0.96 -2.40
C VAL A 49 -6.75 2.48 -2.46
N TYR A 50 -7.19 3.11 -1.38
CA TYR A 50 -7.24 4.57 -1.20
C TYR A 50 -6.21 4.98 -0.15
N PHE A 51 -5.53 6.10 -0.38
CA PHE A 51 -4.51 6.66 0.51
C PHE A 51 -4.39 8.18 0.29
N GLY A 52 -3.83 8.89 1.26
CA GLY A 52 -3.60 10.33 1.23
C GLY A 52 -2.61 10.83 2.28
#